data_AF-A0A9P5ZCN2-F1
#
_entry.id   AF-A0A9P5ZCN2-F1
#
_cell.length_a   1.000
_cell.length_b   1.000
_cell.length_c   1.000
_cell.angle_alpha   90.00
_cell.angle_beta   90.00
_cell.angle_gamma   90.00
#
_symmetry.space_group_name_H-M   'P 1'
#
loop_
_entity.id
_entity.type
_entity.pdbx_description
1 polymer ?
#
loop_
_entity_poly.entity_id
_entity_poly.type
_entity_poly.pdbx_seq_one_letter_code
_entity_poly.pdbx_strand_id
1 'polypeptide(L)'
;MSLPALPPVSAEPKAITPPSADSSPSPSTVEASPLKPVKTIVRGHKRRRLRAILRGIGSVLTDVLTALWICLIYGIPGLLLIVLVIIPMFALSFALAAANGAVMLLAGNGILRAAHHAHYTPSNAIAAEIGAVGGVLSGLIFGFLAQCLPTDEDGRLWWPFSMAGSVIVGTLSGAIGTAILNKHNVDLKGIDLLHATRAGALGGTILGPGQIVAVPLIFAALMILLSPLLIAMKMGLRWVYVRSSESWSDRGTYRASYCYSYGTCGDDPEIEEELADVRRHEREMNRNMGF
;
A
#
# COMPACT_ATOMS: atom_id res chain seq x y z
N MET A 1 -37.04 13.61 35.75
CA MET A 1 -36.54 14.79 35.02
C MET A 1 -36.98 14.65 33.58
N SER A 2 -37.85 15.56 33.15
CA SER A 2 -38.60 15.51 31.89
C SER A 2 -37.72 16.03 30.75
N LEU A 3 -37.53 15.24 29.70
CA LEU A 3 -36.84 15.66 28.47
C LEU A 3 -37.75 16.58 27.65
N PRO A 4 -37.23 17.68 27.06
CA PRO A 4 -38.03 18.59 26.24
C PRO A 4 -38.26 18.01 24.84
N ALA A 5 -39.48 18.21 24.33
CA ALA A 5 -39.92 17.78 23.00
C ALA A 5 -39.30 18.64 21.90
N LEU A 6 -38.78 18.00 20.84
CA LEU A 6 -38.28 18.64 19.63
C LEU A 6 -39.45 18.96 18.66
N PRO A 7 -39.39 20.09 17.93
CA PRO A 7 -40.43 20.50 17.00
C PRO A 7 -40.35 19.75 15.64
N PRO A 8 -41.47 19.66 14.89
CA PRO A 8 -41.52 18.95 13.62
C PRO A 8 -40.86 19.76 12.49
N VAL A 9 -39.98 19.10 11.73
CA VAL A 9 -39.35 19.63 10.52
C VAL A 9 -40.34 19.52 9.35
N SER A 10 -40.80 20.66 8.85
CA SER A 10 -41.64 20.77 7.66
C SER A 10 -40.75 20.67 6.41
N ALA A 11 -41.00 19.67 5.56
CA ALA A 11 -40.33 19.51 4.28
C ALA A 11 -41.17 20.15 3.17
N GLU A 12 -40.65 21.21 2.57
CA GLU A 12 -41.25 21.90 1.43
C GLU A 12 -40.66 21.36 0.11
N PRO A 13 -41.46 20.77 -0.79
CA PRO A 13 -40.98 20.27 -2.07
C PRO A 13 -40.83 21.41 -3.08
N LYS A 14 -39.58 21.68 -3.49
CA LYS A 14 -39.25 22.66 -4.52
C LYS A 14 -39.58 22.08 -5.91
N ALA A 15 -40.63 22.60 -6.53
CA ALA A 15 -41.08 22.22 -7.87
C ALA A 15 -39.99 22.53 -8.93
N ILE A 16 -39.65 21.52 -9.74
CA ILE A 16 -38.74 21.63 -10.87
C ILE A 16 -39.56 22.02 -12.10
N THR A 17 -39.33 23.23 -12.61
CA THR A 17 -39.91 23.76 -13.84
C THR A 17 -39.21 23.12 -15.06
N PRO A 18 -39.94 22.57 -16.05
CA PRO A 18 -39.35 22.07 -17.28
C PRO A 18 -38.93 23.22 -18.21
N PRO A 19 -37.81 23.09 -18.94
CA PRO A 19 -37.38 24.09 -19.91
C PRO A 19 -38.30 24.10 -21.14
N SER A 20 -38.72 25.31 -21.50
CA SER A 20 -39.50 25.66 -22.69
C SER A 20 -38.78 25.24 -23.97
N ALA A 21 -39.47 24.43 -24.77
CA ALA A 21 -39.18 24.26 -26.19
C ALA A 21 -39.72 25.49 -26.93
N ASP A 22 -38.85 26.30 -27.52
CA ASP A 22 -39.22 27.23 -28.58
C ASP A 22 -37.98 27.70 -29.36
N SER A 23 -37.90 27.30 -30.63
CA SER A 23 -37.62 28.18 -31.78
C SER A 23 -37.39 27.34 -33.04
N SER A 24 -38.49 27.07 -33.73
CA SER A 24 -38.49 26.69 -35.15
C SER A 24 -38.07 27.90 -36.01
N PRO A 25 -37.01 27.82 -36.84
CA PRO A 25 -36.77 28.81 -37.87
C PRO A 25 -37.59 28.52 -39.13
N SER A 26 -38.34 29.54 -39.56
CA SER A 26 -39.12 29.58 -40.81
C SER A 26 -38.28 29.31 -42.06
N PRO A 27 -38.88 28.72 -43.11
CA PRO A 27 -38.19 28.46 -44.37
C PRO A 27 -38.03 29.76 -45.16
N SER A 28 -36.78 30.21 -45.34
CA SER A 28 -36.46 31.26 -46.31
C SER A 28 -36.44 30.68 -47.72
N THR A 29 -37.41 31.10 -48.51
CA THR A 29 -37.54 30.80 -49.93
C THR A 29 -36.39 31.48 -50.68
N VAL A 30 -35.34 30.72 -51.02
CA VAL A 30 -34.23 31.20 -51.85
C VAL A 30 -34.53 30.92 -53.32
N GLU A 31 -34.63 32.02 -54.05
CA GLU A 31 -34.84 32.18 -55.48
C GLU A 31 -33.84 31.37 -56.31
N ALA A 32 -34.36 30.49 -57.18
CA ALA A 32 -33.57 29.60 -58.02
C ALA A 32 -32.85 30.38 -59.13
N SER A 33 -31.53 30.56 -58.96
CA SER A 33 -30.66 31.10 -59.99
C SER A 33 -30.48 30.13 -61.17
N PRO A 34 -30.38 30.63 -62.41
CA PRO A 34 -30.39 29.82 -63.63
C PRO A 34 -29.11 28.98 -63.77
N LEU A 35 -29.31 27.70 -64.08
CA LEU A 35 -28.27 26.70 -64.32
C LEU A 35 -27.33 27.11 -65.46
N LYS A 36 -26.07 27.41 -65.10
CA LYS A 36 -24.95 27.41 -66.03
C LYS A 36 -24.50 25.97 -66.31
N PRO A 37 -24.29 25.58 -67.59
CA PRO A 37 -23.83 24.23 -67.92
C PRO A 37 -22.38 24.03 -67.46
N VAL A 38 -22.23 23.21 -66.41
CA VAL A 38 -20.95 22.83 -65.81
C VAL A 38 -20.19 21.90 -66.76
N LYS A 39 -19.28 22.47 -67.54
CA LYS A 39 -18.26 21.71 -68.28
C LYS A 39 -17.24 21.14 -67.30
N THR A 40 -17.12 19.80 -67.33
CA THR A 40 -15.93 18.99 -67.00
C THR A 40 -15.36 19.10 -65.58
N ILE A 41 -15.86 18.28 -64.64
CA ILE A 41 -15.21 18.01 -63.33
C ILE A 41 -15.16 16.49 -63.06
N VAL A 42 -14.46 15.72 -63.89
CA VAL A 42 -14.26 14.27 -63.63
C VAL A 42 -12.95 13.99 -62.88
N ARG A 43 -11.94 14.88 -62.96
CA ARG A 43 -10.65 14.70 -62.25
C ARG A 43 -10.69 15.06 -60.75
N GLY A 44 -11.70 15.78 -60.28
CA GLY A 44 -11.81 16.21 -58.86
C GLY A 44 -12.23 15.12 -57.87
N HIS A 45 -12.89 14.05 -58.34
CA HIS A 45 -13.55 13.09 -57.46
C HIS A 45 -12.56 12.13 -56.75
N LYS A 46 -11.50 11.68 -57.44
CA LYS A 46 -10.42 10.86 -56.82
C LYS A 46 -9.65 11.60 -55.73
N ARG A 47 -9.31 12.88 -55.93
CA ARG A 47 -8.62 13.72 -54.92
C ARG A 47 -9.49 14.02 -53.68
N ARG A 48 -10.82 14.00 -53.81
CA ARG A 48 -11.74 14.15 -52.66
C ARG A 48 -11.81 12.87 -51.84
N ARG A 49 -11.89 11.69 -52.48
CA ARG A 49 -11.87 10.38 -51.79
C ARG A 49 -10.56 10.14 -51.03
N LEU A 50 -9.41 10.46 -51.63
CA LEU A 50 -8.10 10.30 -50.95
C LEU A 50 -8.00 11.14 -49.68
N ARG A 51 -8.48 12.40 -49.71
CA ARG A 51 -8.48 13.28 -48.54
C ARG A 51 -9.41 12.80 -47.42
N ALA A 52 -10.55 12.20 -47.77
CA ALA A 52 -11.44 11.60 -46.77
C ALA A 52 -10.77 10.41 -46.07
N ILE A 53 -10.09 9.55 -46.83
CA ILE A 53 -9.36 8.40 -46.27
C ILE A 53 -8.19 8.87 -45.39
N LEU A 54 -7.40 9.84 -45.85
CA LEU A 54 -6.30 10.42 -45.07
C LEU A 54 -6.78 11.07 -43.77
N ARG A 55 -7.94 11.74 -43.77
CA ARG A 55 -8.55 12.28 -42.53
C ARG A 55 -9.01 11.17 -41.59
N GLY A 56 -9.60 10.10 -42.13
CA GLY A 56 -10.00 8.94 -41.33
C GLY A 56 -8.80 8.28 -40.64
N ILE A 57 -7.73 8.02 -41.40
CA ILE A 57 -6.48 7.45 -40.85
C ILE A 57 -5.87 8.40 -39.81
N GLY A 58 -5.87 9.70 -40.07
CA GLY A 58 -5.37 10.70 -39.13
C GLY A 58 -6.12 10.68 -37.79
N SER A 59 -7.46 10.61 -37.83
CA SER A 59 -8.29 10.53 -36.62
C SER A 59 -8.01 9.27 -35.81
N VAL A 60 -7.91 8.11 -36.47
CA VAL A 60 -7.62 6.84 -35.77
C VAL A 60 -6.23 6.88 -35.14
N LEU A 61 -5.24 7.44 -35.85
CA LEU A 61 -3.88 7.56 -35.32
C LEU A 61 -3.83 8.48 -34.09
N THR A 62 -4.56 9.60 -34.10
CA THR A 62 -4.63 10.51 -32.93
C THR A 62 -5.32 9.87 -31.74
N ASP A 63 -6.37 9.07 -31.95
CA ASP A 63 -7.08 8.37 -30.87
C ASP A 63 -6.18 7.30 -30.23
N VAL A 64 -5.43 6.54 -31.04
CA VAL A 64 -4.47 5.54 -30.56
C VAL A 64 -3.33 6.19 -29.78
N LEU A 65 -2.76 7.29 -30.29
CA LEU A 65 -1.73 8.05 -29.58
C LEU A 65 -2.22 8.60 -28.25
N THR A 66 -3.45 9.12 -28.21
CA THR A 66 -4.06 9.66 -26.99
C THR A 66 -4.31 8.55 -25.96
N ALA A 67 -4.83 7.40 -26.38
CA ALA A 67 -5.04 6.25 -25.51
C ALA A 67 -3.71 5.70 -24.94
N LEU A 68 -2.66 5.65 -25.78
CA LEU A 68 -1.33 5.20 -25.35
C LEU A 68 -0.71 6.19 -24.36
N TRP A 69 -0.88 7.49 -24.59
CA TRP A 69 -0.42 8.55 -23.68
C TRP A 69 -1.15 8.50 -22.34
N ILE A 70 -2.49 8.31 -22.34
CA ILE A 70 -3.28 8.10 -21.11
C ILE A 70 -2.81 6.84 -20.37
N CYS A 71 -2.57 5.73 -21.09
CA CYS A 71 -2.08 4.50 -20.48
C CYS A 71 -0.66 4.66 -19.89
N LEU A 72 0.20 5.41 -20.57
CA LEU A 72 1.55 5.68 -20.09
C LEU A 72 1.56 6.60 -18.85
N ILE A 73 0.74 7.65 -18.85
CA ILE A 73 0.70 8.65 -17.78
C ILE A 73 -0.09 8.19 -16.56
N TYR A 74 -1.19 7.46 -16.75
CA TYR A 74 -2.03 7.04 -15.65
C TYR A 74 -1.90 5.54 -15.34
N GLY A 75 -1.73 4.71 -16.37
CA GLY A 75 -1.62 3.25 -16.21
C GLY A 75 -0.32 2.83 -15.53
N ILE A 76 0.84 3.32 -15.99
CA ILE A 76 2.13 2.94 -15.39
C ILE A 76 2.26 3.46 -13.95
N PRO A 77 2.04 4.76 -13.65
CA PRO A 77 2.09 5.25 -12.27
C PRO A 77 1.01 4.64 -11.38
N GLY A 78 -0.19 4.39 -11.91
CA GLY A 78 -1.26 3.70 -11.19
C GLY A 78 -0.87 2.27 -10.80
N LEU A 79 -0.29 1.50 -11.73
CA LEU A 79 0.20 0.16 -11.46
C LEU A 79 1.37 0.19 -10.45
N LEU A 80 2.32 1.12 -10.61
CA LEU A 80 3.41 1.31 -9.66
C LEU A 80 2.90 1.65 -8.26
N LEU A 81 1.89 2.52 -8.15
CA LEU A 81 1.27 2.86 -6.86
C LEU A 81 0.59 1.64 -6.22
N ILE A 82 -0.12 0.82 -7.00
CA ILE A 82 -0.73 -0.42 -6.50
C ILE A 82 0.36 -1.39 -6.00
N VAL A 83 1.41 -1.61 -6.79
CA VAL A 83 2.45 -2.61 -6.48
C VAL A 83 3.39 -2.15 -5.36
N LEU A 84 3.78 -0.88 -5.34
CA LEU A 84 4.78 -0.36 -4.40
C LEU A 84 4.18 0.16 -3.10
N VAL A 85 2.90 0.54 -3.09
CA VAL A 85 2.26 1.13 -1.90
C VAL A 85 1.17 0.22 -1.36
N ILE A 86 0.18 -0.13 -2.20
CA ILE A 86 -1.01 -0.84 -1.73
C ILE A 86 -0.67 -2.27 -1.29
N ILE A 87 0.04 -3.05 -2.12
CA ILE A 87 0.41 -4.44 -1.77
C ILE A 87 1.26 -4.50 -0.48
N PRO A 88 2.34 -3.72 -0.33
CA PRO A 88 3.14 -3.75 0.90
C PRO A 88 2.37 -3.28 2.12
N MET A 89 1.47 -2.29 1.97
CA MET A 89 0.62 -1.84 3.07
C MET A 89 -0.28 -2.97 3.59
N PHE A 90 -0.98 -3.67 2.70
CA PHE A 90 -1.80 -4.82 3.10
C PHE A 90 -0.95 -5.97 3.66
N ALA A 91 0.18 -6.29 3.03
CA ALA A 91 1.09 -7.33 3.49
C ALA A 91 1.61 -7.03 4.90
N LEU A 92 1.98 -5.78 5.18
CA LEU A 92 2.42 -5.33 6.50
C LEU A 92 1.27 -5.42 7.52
N SER A 93 0.05 -5.00 7.16
CA SER A 93 -1.12 -5.16 8.03
C SER A 93 -1.40 -6.61 8.38
N PHE A 94 -1.33 -7.53 7.41
CA PHE A 94 -1.49 -8.97 7.66
C PHE A 94 -0.37 -9.55 8.50
N ALA A 95 0.89 -9.16 8.24
CA ALA A 95 2.03 -9.59 9.03
C ALA A 95 1.93 -9.14 10.49
N LEU A 96 1.48 -7.90 10.73
CA LEU A 96 1.26 -7.38 12.08
C LEU A 96 0.10 -8.08 12.78
N ALA A 97 -1.01 -8.37 12.08
CA ALA A 97 -2.13 -9.12 12.64
C ALA A 97 -1.72 -10.56 13.01
N ALA A 98 -0.95 -11.22 12.14
CA ALA A 98 -0.38 -12.53 12.41
C ALA A 98 0.57 -12.51 13.61
N ALA A 99 1.52 -11.56 13.63
CA ALA A 99 2.45 -11.41 14.75
C ALA A 99 1.71 -11.16 16.07
N ASN A 100 0.69 -10.31 16.07
CA ASN A 100 -0.11 -10.03 17.25
C ASN A 100 -0.83 -11.28 17.77
N GLY A 101 -1.50 -12.02 16.87
CA GLY A 101 -2.17 -13.27 17.24
C GLY A 101 -1.20 -14.32 17.78
N ALA A 102 -0.01 -14.45 17.18
CA ALA A 102 1.04 -15.33 17.66
C ALA A 102 1.51 -14.95 19.08
N VAL A 103 1.78 -13.66 19.32
CA VAL A 103 2.21 -13.16 20.64
C VAL A 103 1.12 -13.37 21.70
N MET A 104 -0.16 -13.12 21.37
CA MET A 104 -1.27 -13.41 22.28
C MET A 104 -1.32 -14.89 22.67
N LEU A 105 -1.29 -15.80 21.70
CA LEU A 105 -1.37 -17.22 22.01
C LEU A 105 -0.15 -17.73 22.79
N LEU A 106 1.06 -17.25 22.43
CA LEU A 106 2.29 -17.56 23.14
C LEU A 106 2.26 -17.09 24.60
N ALA A 107 1.83 -15.84 24.83
CA ALA A 107 1.73 -15.28 26.16
C ALA A 107 0.74 -16.08 27.01
N GLY A 108 -0.45 -16.37 26.48
CA GLY A 108 -1.45 -17.17 27.16
C GLY A 108 -0.96 -18.59 27.48
N ASN A 109 -0.35 -19.27 26.50
CA ASN A 109 0.24 -20.60 26.70
C ASN A 109 1.35 -20.56 27.77
N GLY A 110 2.18 -19.52 27.79
CA GLY A 110 3.21 -19.33 28.81
C GLY A 110 2.64 -19.19 30.22
N ILE A 111 1.60 -18.37 30.39
CA ILE A 111 0.95 -18.17 31.70
C ILE A 111 0.28 -19.46 32.17
N LEU A 112 -0.41 -20.17 31.28
CA LEU A 112 -1.08 -21.43 31.63
C LEU A 112 -0.08 -22.53 32.02
N ARG A 113 1.08 -22.58 31.36
CA ARG A 113 2.19 -23.45 31.76
C ARG A 113 2.77 -23.07 33.12
N ALA A 114 2.94 -21.77 33.38
CA ALA A 114 3.41 -21.27 34.68
C ALA A 114 2.43 -21.56 35.81
N ALA A 115 1.13 -21.59 35.53
CA ALA A 115 0.07 -21.99 36.46
C ALA A 115 -0.04 -23.52 36.70
N HIS A 116 0.99 -24.29 36.34
CA HIS A 116 1.07 -25.75 36.50
C HIS A 116 -0.02 -26.56 35.77
N HIS A 117 -0.63 -26.01 34.71
CA HIS A 117 -1.44 -26.83 33.81
C HIS A 117 -0.54 -27.64 32.88
N ALA A 118 -0.01 -28.76 33.39
CA ALA A 118 0.97 -29.63 32.73
C ALA A 118 0.53 -30.21 31.38
N HIS A 119 -0.76 -30.08 31.03
CA HIS A 119 -1.34 -30.52 29.76
C HIS A 119 -1.27 -29.46 28.65
N TYR A 120 -0.79 -28.24 28.92
CA TYR A 120 -0.57 -27.24 27.87
C TYR A 120 0.70 -27.50 27.06
N THR A 121 0.67 -27.07 25.81
CA THR A 121 1.63 -27.50 24.79
C THR A 121 3.10 -27.32 25.18
N PRO A 122 3.94 -28.35 25.00
CA PRO A 122 5.38 -28.20 25.16
C PRO A 122 6.00 -27.32 24.06
N SER A 123 5.40 -27.24 22.88
CA SER A 123 5.95 -26.54 21.72
C SER A 123 5.36 -25.13 21.55
N ASN A 124 6.18 -24.12 21.81
CA ASN A 124 5.82 -22.72 21.56
C ASN A 124 5.61 -22.44 20.05
N ALA A 125 6.26 -23.19 19.17
CA ALA A 125 6.13 -23.01 17.72
C ALA A 125 4.69 -23.22 17.24
N ILE A 126 4.03 -24.30 17.68
CA ILE A 126 2.64 -24.62 17.29
C ILE A 126 1.68 -23.56 17.82
N ALA A 127 1.89 -23.11 19.07
CA ALA A 127 1.09 -22.02 19.62
C ALA A 127 1.25 -20.74 18.80
N ALA A 128 2.47 -20.41 18.37
CA ALA A 128 2.71 -19.26 17.49
C ALA A 128 2.01 -19.42 16.13
N GLU A 129 2.06 -20.60 15.51
CA GLU A 129 1.41 -20.89 14.23
C GLU A 129 -0.11 -20.76 14.31
N ILE A 130 -0.75 -21.37 15.32
CA ILE A 130 -2.19 -21.22 15.57
C ILE A 130 -2.54 -19.74 15.73
N GLY A 131 -1.79 -19.02 16.56
CA GLY A 131 -2.02 -17.60 16.82
C GLY A 131 -1.83 -16.74 15.56
N ALA A 132 -0.84 -17.06 14.72
CA ALA A 132 -0.57 -16.32 13.48
C ALA A 132 -1.70 -16.46 12.46
N VAL A 133 -2.14 -17.70 12.22
CA VAL A 133 -3.25 -17.98 11.29
C VAL A 133 -4.56 -17.40 11.80
N GLY A 134 -4.83 -17.60 13.09
CA GLY A 134 -6.01 -17.07 13.74
C GLY A 134 -6.06 -15.55 13.77
N GLY A 135 -4.93 -14.91 14.08
CA GLY A 135 -4.79 -13.47 14.28
C GLY A 135 -5.21 -12.65 13.07
N VAL A 136 -4.83 -13.11 11.86
CA VAL A 136 -5.20 -12.48 10.59
C VAL A 136 -6.72 -12.43 10.44
N LEU A 137 -7.41 -13.58 10.60
CA LEU A 137 -8.85 -13.67 10.39
C LEU A 137 -9.64 -13.01 11.53
N SER A 138 -9.24 -13.20 12.78
CA SER A 138 -9.87 -12.52 13.92
C SER A 138 -9.71 -11.01 13.82
N GLY A 139 -8.56 -10.52 13.33
CA GLY A 139 -8.31 -9.10 13.12
C GLY A 139 -9.21 -8.51 12.03
N LEU A 140 -9.42 -9.22 10.92
CA LEU A 140 -10.36 -8.80 9.88
C LEU A 140 -11.81 -8.76 10.37
N ILE A 141 -12.26 -9.83 11.05
CA ILE A 141 -13.62 -9.92 11.58
C ILE A 141 -13.87 -8.79 12.58
N PHE A 142 -12.97 -8.61 13.55
CA PHE A 142 -13.12 -7.56 14.55
C PHE A 142 -12.97 -6.17 13.95
N GLY A 143 -12.04 -5.96 13.01
CA GLY A 143 -11.87 -4.69 12.32
C GLY A 143 -13.13 -4.26 11.55
N PHE A 144 -13.84 -5.22 10.94
CA PHE A 144 -15.14 -4.97 10.32
C PHE A 144 -16.22 -4.66 11.35
N LEU A 145 -16.32 -5.44 12.43
CA LEU A 145 -17.30 -5.21 13.50
C LEU A 145 -17.08 -3.87 14.21
N ALA A 146 -15.82 -3.45 14.38
CA ALA A 146 -15.46 -2.20 15.02
C ALA A 146 -15.97 -0.97 14.27
N GLN A 147 -16.17 -1.05 12.94
CA GLN A 147 -16.78 0.02 12.14
C GLN A 147 -18.26 0.25 12.50
N CYS A 148 -18.92 -0.73 13.11
CA CYS A 148 -20.32 -0.65 13.53
C CYS A 148 -20.46 -0.22 14.99
N LEU A 149 -19.37 -0.09 15.74
CA LEU A 149 -19.40 0.28 17.15
C LEU A 149 -19.35 1.80 17.32
N PRO A 150 -20.01 2.35 18.35
CA PRO A 150 -19.94 3.77 18.63
C PRO A 150 -18.51 4.18 18.96
N THR A 151 -18.04 5.22 18.29
CA THR A 151 -16.77 5.88 18.56
C THR A 151 -16.99 7.17 19.34
N ASP A 152 -16.01 7.53 20.15
CA ASP A 152 -15.95 8.83 20.84
C ASP A 152 -15.73 9.98 19.83
N GLU A 153 -15.76 11.23 20.31
CA GLU A 153 -15.51 12.44 19.50
C GLU A 153 -14.16 12.39 18.77
N ASP A 154 -13.16 11.72 19.37
CA ASP A 154 -11.84 11.50 18.80
C ASP A 154 -11.78 10.36 17.75
N GLY A 155 -12.93 9.75 17.40
CA GLY A 155 -12.99 8.57 16.55
C GLY A 155 -12.42 7.31 17.20
N ARG A 156 -12.17 7.34 18.51
CA ARG A 156 -11.63 6.20 19.27
C ARG A 156 -12.74 5.32 19.78
N LEU A 157 -12.52 4.00 19.74
CA LEU A 157 -13.43 3.05 20.37
C LEU A 157 -13.40 3.26 21.89
N TRP A 158 -14.57 3.32 22.52
CA TRP A 158 -14.67 3.47 23.96
C TRP A 158 -13.86 2.37 24.67
N TRP A 159 -13.03 2.74 25.66
CA TRP A 159 -12.02 1.85 26.24
C TRP A 159 -12.55 0.48 26.72
N PRO A 160 -13.78 0.33 27.27
CA PRO A 160 -14.30 -0.98 27.66
C PRO A 160 -14.55 -1.88 26.46
N PHE A 161 -15.03 -1.33 25.34
CA PHE A 161 -15.22 -2.07 24.10
C PHE A 161 -13.88 -2.46 23.48
N SER A 162 -12.85 -1.63 23.62
CA SER A 162 -11.48 -1.97 23.21
C SER A 162 -10.94 -3.17 24.01
N MET A 163 -11.10 -3.16 25.33
CA MET A 163 -10.70 -4.29 26.19
C MET A 163 -11.47 -5.56 25.84
N ALA A 164 -12.80 -5.50 25.77
CA ALA A 164 -13.62 -6.65 25.37
C ALA A 164 -13.25 -7.16 23.98
N GLY A 165 -12.97 -6.25 23.04
CA GLY A 165 -12.49 -6.54 21.71
C GLY A 165 -11.19 -7.33 21.70
N SER A 166 -10.22 -6.95 22.53
CA SER A 166 -8.93 -7.65 22.63
C SER A 166 -9.09 -9.11 23.09
N VAL A 167 -10.01 -9.37 24.02
CA VAL A 167 -10.31 -10.72 24.51
C VAL A 167 -11.05 -11.53 23.45
N ILE A 168 -12.01 -10.93 22.75
CA ILE A 168 -12.73 -11.56 21.64
C ILE A 168 -11.76 -11.92 20.52
N VAL A 169 -10.88 -11.00 20.12
CA VAL A 169 -9.85 -11.22 19.09
C VAL A 169 -8.91 -12.36 19.50
N GLY A 170 -8.40 -12.34 20.73
CA GLY A 170 -7.54 -13.40 21.24
C GLY A 170 -8.23 -14.78 21.24
N THR A 171 -9.48 -14.82 21.69
CA THR A 171 -10.29 -16.06 21.72
C THR A 171 -10.56 -16.58 20.32
N LEU A 172 -10.99 -15.72 19.40
CA LEU A 172 -11.26 -16.06 18.01
C LEU A 172 -9.99 -16.49 17.28
N SER A 173 -8.86 -15.84 17.55
CA SER A 173 -7.57 -16.23 16.98
C SER A 173 -7.22 -17.68 17.33
N GLY A 174 -7.28 -18.05 18.61
CA GLY A 174 -7.05 -19.43 19.04
C GLY A 174 -8.03 -20.43 18.40
N ALA A 175 -9.31 -20.08 18.34
CA ALA A 175 -10.35 -20.94 17.76
C ALA A 175 -10.17 -21.17 16.25
N ILE A 176 -10.06 -20.07 15.49
CA ILE A 176 -9.99 -20.07 14.04
C ILE A 176 -8.68 -20.69 13.57
N GLY A 177 -7.55 -20.32 14.20
CA GLY A 177 -6.24 -20.88 13.86
C GLY A 177 -6.21 -22.40 14.01
N THR A 178 -6.75 -22.91 15.11
CA THR A 178 -6.85 -24.36 15.38
C THR A 178 -7.75 -25.06 14.37
N ALA A 179 -8.92 -24.49 14.07
CA ALA A 179 -9.86 -25.05 13.10
C ALA A 179 -9.26 -25.13 11.70
N ILE A 180 -8.51 -24.11 11.27
CA ILE A 180 -7.86 -24.08 9.96
C ILE A 180 -6.74 -25.11 9.88
N LEU A 181 -5.84 -25.14 10.86
CA LEU A 181 -4.72 -26.09 10.86
C LEU A 181 -5.21 -27.54 10.94
N ASN A 182 -6.26 -27.81 11.72
CA ASN A 182 -6.91 -29.13 11.74
C ASN A 182 -7.51 -29.50 10.37
N LYS A 183 -8.16 -28.55 9.69
CA LYS A 183 -8.71 -28.78 8.34
C LYS A 183 -7.62 -29.12 7.32
N HIS A 184 -6.40 -28.63 7.53
CA HIS A 184 -5.23 -28.91 6.69
C HIS A 184 -4.39 -30.11 7.18
N ASN A 185 -4.88 -30.90 8.14
CA ASN A 185 -4.19 -32.06 8.72
C ASN A 185 -2.81 -31.74 9.31
N VAL A 186 -2.62 -30.53 9.85
CA VAL A 186 -1.40 -30.16 10.58
C VAL A 186 -1.47 -30.76 11.98
N ASP A 187 -0.44 -31.49 12.39
CA ASP A 187 -0.36 -32.06 13.74
C ASP A 187 -0.14 -30.97 14.80
N LEU A 188 -1.19 -30.73 15.59
CA LEU A 188 -1.18 -29.74 16.67
C LEU A 188 -0.54 -30.24 17.97
N LYS A 189 0.05 -31.44 17.99
CA LYS A 189 0.73 -32.05 19.15
C LYS A 189 -0.08 -31.97 20.45
N GLY A 190 -1.39 -32.18 20.34
CA GLY A 190 -2.32 -32.20 21.47
C GLY A 190 -2.92 -30.84 21.87
N ILE A 191 -2.73 -29.76 21.09
CA ILE A 191 -3.55 -28.55 21.28
C ILE A 191 -4.93 -28.78 20.70
N ASP A 192 -5.91 -28.99 21.59
CA ASP A 192 -7.31 -28.96 21.22
C ASP A 192 -7.83 -27.52 21.07
N LEU A 193 -8.93 -27.37 20.33
CA LEU A 193 -9.66 -26.12 20.16
C LEU A 193 -9.93 -25.39 21.50
N LEU A 194 -10.28 -26.15 22.54
CA LEU A 194 -10.56 -25.60 23.87
C LEU A 194 -9.31 -25.04 24.55
N HIS A 195 -8.15 -25.67 24.36
CA HIS A 195 -6.89 -25.20 24.92
C HIS A 195 -6.40 -23.94 24.19
N ALA A 196 -6.49 -23.93 22.85
CA ALA A 196 -6.12 -22.76 22.05
C ALA A 196 -7.02 -21.55 22.35
N THR A 197 -8.33 -21.74 22.46
CA THR A 197 -9.27 -20.65 22.80
C THR A 197 -8.98 -20.05 24.17
N ARG A 198 -8.70 -20.86 25.19
CA ARG A 198 -8.34 -20.40 26.53
C ARG A 198 -7.01 -19.67 26.56
N ALA A 199 -5.99 -20.21 25.89
CA ALA A 199 -4.70 -19.55 25.74
C ALA A 199 -4.85 -18.20 25.01
N GLY A 200 -5.63 -18.17 23.93
CA GLY A 200 -5.92 -16.94 23.19
C GLY A 200 -6.67 -15.90 24.03
N ALA A 201 -7.72 -16.31 24.75
CA ALA A 201 -8.48 -15.44 25.64
C ALA A 201 -7.61 -14.83 26.74
N LEU A 202 -6.78 -15.66 27.39
CA LEU A 202 -5.87 -15.22 28.45
C LEU A 202 -4.80 -14.25 27.91
N GLY A 203 -4.21 -14.58 26.76
CA GLY A 203 -3.27 -13.72 26.05
C GLY A 203 -3.87 -12.37 25.68
N GLY A 204 -5.09 -12.36 25.12
CA GLY A 204 -5.82 -11.14 24.80
C GLY A 204 -6.13 -10.30 26.05
N THR A 205 -6.53 -10.93 27.15
CA THR A 205 -6.85 -10.23 28.41
C THR A 205 -5.62 -9.52 29.01
N ILE A 206 -4.45 -10.15 28.96
CA ILE A 206 -3.21 -9.59 29.53
C ILE A 206 -2.58 -8.58 28.57
N LEU A 207 -2.53 -8.90 27.28
CA LEU A 207 -1.92 -8.03 26.29
C LEU A 207 -2.81 -6.86 25.86
N GLY A 208 -4.13 -6.92 26.03
CA GLY A 208 -5.02 -5.80 25.70
C GLY A 208 -4.60 -4.50 26.43
N PRO A 209 -4.59 -4.48 27.77
CA PRO A 209 -4.04 -3.36 28.54
C PRO A 209 -2.55 -3.14 28.26
N GLY A 210 -1.79 -4.24 28.13
CA GLY A 210 -0.36 -4.19 27.85
C GLY A 210 -0.03 -3.46 26.55
N GLN A 211 -0.86 -3.59 25.51
CA GLN A 211 -0.69 -2.94 24.21
C GLN A 211 -0.89 -1.44 24.28
N ILE A 212 -1.79 -0.95 25.14
CA ILE A 212 -1.98 0.48 25.35
C ILE A 212 -0.66 1.15 25.79
N VAL A 213 0.16 0.43 26.57
CA VAL A 213 1.46 0.91 27.03
C VAL A 213 2.59 0.51 26.08
N ALA A 214 2.59 -0.73 25.58
CA ALA A 214 3.67 -1.28 24.77
C ALA A 214 3.73 -0.67 23.38
N VAL A 215 2.59 -0.39 22.73
CA VAL A 215 2.55 0.21 21.39
C VAL A 215 3.27 1.56 21.36
N PRO A 216 2.93 2.57 22.19
CA PRO A 216 3.64 3.84 22.17
C PRO A 216 5.13 3.69 22.53
N LEU A 217 5.48 2.72 23.39
CA LEU A 217 6.85 2.46 23.78
C LEU A 217 7.67 1.84 22.63
N ILE A 218 7.09 0.90 21.88
CA ILE A 218 7.68 0.33 20.66
C ILE A 218 7.80 1.40 19.59
N PHE A 219 6.77 2.23 19.37
CA PHE A 219 6.84 3.34 18.42
C PHE A 219 7.91 4.36 18.82
N ALA A 220 8.01 4.71 20.09
CA ALA A 220 9.07 5.59 20.59
C ALA A 220 10.46 4.98 20.36
N ALA A 221 10.65 3.69 20.68
CA ALA A 221 11.91 2.99 20.44
C ALA A 221 12.26 2.92 18.95
N LEU A 222 11.28 2.63 18.09
CA LEU A 222 11.45 2.59 16.64
C LEU A 222 11.78 3.97 16.08
N MET A 223 11.12 5.03 16.57
CA MET A 223 11.40 6.41 16.20
C MET A 223 12.78 6.85 16.66
N ILE A 224 13.24 6.44 17.85
CA ILE A 224 14.61 6.70 18.32
C ILE A 224 15.62 5.95 17.44
N LEU A 225 15.37 4.67 17.13
CA LEU A 225 16.24 3.85 16.29
C LEU A 225 16.33 4.38 14.86
N LEU A 226 15.20 4.83 14.29
CA LEU A 226 15.11 5.41 12.95
C LEU A 226 15.46 6.90 12.94
N SER A 227 15.58 7.57 14.09
CA SER A 227 15.87 9.00 14.15
C SER A 227 17.17 9.38 13.44
N PRO A 228 18.29 8.65 13.55
CA PRO A 228 19.51 9.00 12.84
C PRO A 228 19.33 8.85 11.33
N LEU A 229 18.56 7.85 10.88
CA LEU A 229 18.24 7.66 9.47
C LEU A 229 17.36 8.80 8.93
N LEU A 230 16.33 9.20 9.69
CA LEU A 230 15.45 10.31 9.32
C LEU A 230 16.18 11.66 9.34
N ILE A 231 17.04 11.88 10.34
CA ILE A 231 17.91 13.06 10.43
C ILE A 231 18.88 13.07 9.24
N ALA A 232 19.50 11.93 8.94
CA ALA A 232 20.39 11.79 7.79
C ALA A 232 19.69 12.07 6.46
N MET A 233 18.47 11.54 6.27
CA MET A 233 17.64 11.86 5.11
C MET A 233 17.31 13.36 5.02
N LYS A 234 16.96 14.00 6.14
CA LYS A 234 16.64 15.44 6.18
C LYS A 234 17.84 16.35 5.99
N MET A 235 19.01 15.93 6.47
CA MET A 235 20.27 16.65 6.29
C MET A 235 20.85 16.45 4.88
N GLY A 236 20.20 15.67 4.02
CA GLY A 236 20.73 15.33 2.70
C GLY A 236 22.04 14.54 2.78
N LEU A 237 22.27 13.81 3.88
CA LEU A 237 23.52 13.07 4.07
C LEU A 237 23.67 12.07 2.91
N ARG A 238 24.80 12.22 2.22
CA ARG A 238 25.19 11.33 1.13
C ARG A 238 25.70 10.03 1.70
N TRP A 239 25.25 8.93 1.13
CA TRP A 239 25.78 7.62 1.47
C TRP A 239 26.85 7.29 0.44
N VAL A 240 28.08 7.07 0.91
CA VAL A 240 29.17 6.53 0.09
C VAL A 240 29.26 5.06 0.39
N TYR A 241 28.77 4.23 -0.52
CA TYR A 241 28.96 2.79 -0.43
C TYR A 241 30.29 2.43 -1.08
N VAL A 242 31.28 2.09 -0.25
CA VAL A 242 32.59 1.60 -0.70
C VAL A 242 32.57 0.08 -0.62
N ARG A 243 32.71 -0.57 -1.77
CA ARG A 243 32.94 -2.01 -1.84
C ARG A 243 34.38 -2.25 -2.26
N SER A 244 35.22 -2.71 -1.34
CA SER A 244 36.53 -3.27 -1.69
C SER A 244 36.36 -4.74 -2.09
N SER A 245 37.02 -5.12 -3.17
CA SER A 245 37.17 -6.50 -3.59
C SER A 245 38.66 -6.78 -3.67
N GLU A 246 39.12 -7.72 -2.87
CA GLU A 246 40.52 -8.16 -2.84
C GLU A 246 40.58 -9.57 -3.43
N SER A 247 41.53 -9.78 -4.34
CA SER A 247 41.76 -11.08 -4.96
C SER A 247 43.25 -11.35 -5.06
N TRP A 248 43.62 -12.60 -4.79
CA TRP A 248 44.97 -13.12 -4.96
C TRP A 248 44.97 -14.04 -6.17
N SER A 249 45.91 -13.84 -7.09
CA SER A 249 46.11 -14.79 -8.19
C SER A 249 46.96 -15.98 -7.74
N ASP A 250 46.80 -17.13 -8.40
CA ASP A 250 47.62 -18.33 -8.16
C ASP A 250 49.13 -18.10 -8.38
N ARG A 251 49.51 -16.98 -9.03
CA ARG A 251 50.91 -16.58 -9.23
C ARG A 251 51.44 -15.64 -8.14
N GLY A 252 50.71 -15.47 -7.04
CA GLY A 252 51.11 -14.62 -5.92
C GLY A 252 50.96 -13.11 -6.18
N THR A 253 50.29 -12.69 -7.25
CA THR A 253 50.00 -11.27 -7.48
C THR A 253 48.70 -10.86 -6.80
N TYR A 254 48.79 -9.83 -5.96
CA TYR A 254 47.66 -9.22 -5.27
C TYR A 254 46.95 -8.20 -6.18
N ARG A 255 45.61 -8.24 -6.21
CA ARG A 255 44.77 -7.23 -6.86
C ARG A 255 43.69 -6.76 -5.89
N ALA A 256 43.66 -5.46 -5.64
CA ALA A 256 42.56 -4.79 -4.98
C ALA A 256 41.79 -3.94 -5.99
N SER A 257 40.46 -4.04 -5.98
CA SER A 257 39.56 -3.17 -6.73
C SER A 257 38.61 -2.48 -5.77
N TYR A 258 38.51 -1.16 -5.84
CA TYR A 258 37.56 -0.38 -5.06
C TYR A 258 36.43 0.08 -5.97
N CYS A 259 35.19 -0.21 -5.59
CA CYS A 259 34.01 0.34 -6.24
C CYS A 259 33.36 1.33 -5.28
N TYR A 260 33.30 2.59 -5.70
CA TYR A 260 32.62 3.66 -4.97
C TYR A 260 31.26 3.90 -5.63
N SER A 261 30.18 3.66 -4.90
CA SER A 261 28.83 4.05 -5.32
C SER A 261 28.37 5.24 -4.49
N TYR A 262 28.08 6.35 -5.16
CA TYR A 262 27.57 7.57 -4.54
C TYR A 262 26.07 7.66 -4.83
N GLY A 263 25.25 7.76 -3.78
CA GLY A 263 23.83 8.06 -3.88
C GLY A 263 23.53 9.37 -3.18
N THR A 264 22.93 10.33 -3.89
CA THR A 264 22.48 11.60 -3.32
C THR A 264 20.94 11.64 -3.25
N CYS A 265 20.40 12.12 -2.13
CA CYS A 265 19.02 12.58 -2.06
C CYS A 265 19.03 14.12 -2.20
N GLY A 266 19.35 14.62 -3.41
CA GLY A 266 19.30 16.05 -3.72
C GLY A 266 20.32 16.50 -4.76
N ASP A 267 19.93 17.53 -5.52
CA ASP A 267 20.75 18.26 -6.50
C ASP A 267 21.53 19.36 -5.77
N ASP A 268 22.76 19.05 -5.37
CA ASP A 268 23.65 20.01 -4.72
C ASP A 268 24.87 20.25 -5.64
N PRO A 269 24.96 21.44 -6.25
CA PRO A 269 25.88 21.71 -7.36
C PRO A 269 27.35 21.71 -6.94
N GLU A 270 27.67 22.03 -5.68
CA GLU A 270 29.05 22.09 -5.19
C GLU A 270 29.72 20.70 -5.21
N ILE A 271 28.92 19.64 -5.08
CA ILE A 271 29.44 18.26 -5.06
C ILE A 271 29.41 17.59 -6.42
N GLU A 272 28.57 18.05 -7.34
CA GLU A 272 28.78 17.71 -8.75
C GLU A 272 30.14 18.22 -9.24
N GLU A 273 30.59 19.37 -8.73
CA GLU A 273 31.89 19.94 -9.03
C GLU A 273 33.04 19.12 -8.42
N GLU A 274 32.96 18.74 -7.13
CA GLU A 274 33.96 17.87 -6.51
C GLU A 274 34.04 16.47 -7.16
N LEU A 275 32.90 15.87 -7.52
CA LEU A 275 32.85 14.59 -8.24
C LEU A 275 33.45 14.70 -9.65
N ALA A 276 33.27 15.85 -10.31
CA ALA A 276 33.89 16.10 -11.60
C ALA A 276 35.42 16.18 -11.48
N ASP A 277 35.94 16.74 -10.39
CA ASP A 277 37.37 16.85 -10.13
C ASP A 277 38.02 15.49 -9.79
N VAL A 278 37.37 14.65 -8.99
CA VAL A 278 37.85 13.28 -8.73
C VAL A 278 37.96 12.48 -10.05
N ARG A 279 36.95 12.59 -10.93
CA ARG A 279 36.99 11.96 -12.26
C ARG A 279 38.10 12.53 -13.16
N ARG A 280 38.45 13.81 -13.03
CA ARG A 280 39.60 14.38 -13.76
C ARG A 280 40.90 13.76 -13.26
N HIS A 281 41.08 13.69 -11.94
CA HIS A 281 42.30 13.16 -11.35
C HIS A 281 42.50 11.67 -11.68
N GLU A 282 41.42 10.89 -11.70
CA GLU A 282 41.46 9.49 -12.14
C GLU A 282 41.89 9.35 -13.61
N ARG A 283 41.39 10.21 -14.50
CA ARG A 283 41.81 10.23 -15.91
C ARG A 283 43.28 10.61 -16.07
N GLU A 284 43.76 11.56 -15.26
CA GLU A 284 45.17 11.97 -15.27
C GLU A 284 46.08 10.83 -14.79
N MET A 285 45.70 10.15 -13.70
CA MET A 285 46.42 8.97 -13.23
C MET A 285 46.45 7.85 -14.29
N ASN A 286 45.31 7.54 -14.91
CA ASN A 286 45.25 6.52 -15.97
C ASN A 286 46.12 6.91 -17.18
N ARG A 287 46.13 8.18 -17.57
CA ARG A 287 46.99 8.68 -18.66
C ARG A 287 48.47 8.56 -18.32
N ASN A 288 48.86 8.81 -17.06
CA ASN A 288 50.26 8.70 -16.61
C ASN A 288 50.73 7.25 -16.46
N MET A 289 49.80 6.31 -16.23
CA MET A 289 50.11 4.87 -16.13
C MET A 289 50.24 4.17 -17.49
N GLY A 290 50.08 4.88 -18.61
CA GLY A 290 50.44 4.39 -19.94
C GLY A 290 49.58 3.23 -20.45
N PHE A 291 48.31 3.19 -20.07
CA PHE A 291 47.28 2.33 -20.67
C PHE A 291 46.58 3.02 -21.84
#